data_AF-A1DYK1-F1
#
_entry.id   AF-A1DYK1-F1
#
_cell.length_a   1.000
_cell.length_b   1.000
_cell.length_c   1.000
_cell.angle_alpha   90.00
_cell.angle_beta   90.00
_cell.angle_gamma   90.00
#
_symmetry.space_group_name_H-M   'P 1'
#
loop_
_entity.id
_entity.type
_entity.pdbx_description
1 polymer ?
#
loop_
_entity_poly.entity_id
_entity_poly.type
_entity_poly.pdbx_seq_one_letter_code
_entity_poly.pdbx_strand_id
1 'polypeptide(L)'
;DNPLVGPRGAAAVFGPQKGATPEMVETLENGLRNYARILHALTGRDMSQIPGGGAAGGMGIAAIVFLEAEMKPGIEIVMQAVKLEEAVKEASLVITGEGRIDSQTAGGKAPIGVASVAKRHHVPVIGIAGVLGDGVEAVHRHG
;
A
#
# COMPACT_ATOMS: atom_id res chain seq x y z
N ASP A 1 1.96 -5.88 -0.31
CA ASP A 1 1.23 -7.05 -0.87
C ASP A 1 1.25 -8.28 0.05
N ASN A 2 1.94 -8.23 1.20
CA ASN A 2 2.07 -9.35 2.14
C ASN A 2 0.74 -10.02 2.52
N PRO A 3 0.59 -11.35 2.35
CA PRO A 3 -0.60 -12.10 2.77
C PRO A 3 -0.66 -12.27 4.29
N LEU A 4 -1.72 -12.93 4.79
CA LEU A 4 -1.91 -13.15 6.23
C LEU A 4 -0.82 -14.06 6.82
N VAL A 5 -0.51 -15.16 6.14
CA VAL A 5 0.40 -16.23 6.60
C VAL A 5 1.45 -16.58 5.55
N GLY A 6 2.50 -17.28 5.97
CA GLY A 6 3.56 -17.81 5.11
C GLY A 6 4.86 -17.00 5.17
N PRO A 7 5.85 -17.32 4.31
CA PRO A 7 7.18 -16.68 4.37
C PRO A 7 7.16 -15.17 4.13
N ARG A 8 6.17 -14.68 3.36
CA ARG A 8 5.91 -13.25 3.17
C ARG A 8 4.74 -12.73 4.02
N GLY A 9 4.28 -13.52 4.98
CA GLY A 9 3.10 -13.28 5.81
C GLY A 9 3.32 -12.24 6.91
N ALA A 10 2.25 -11.95 7.66
CA ALA A 10 2.27 -10.86 8.63
C ALA A 10 3.29 -11.07 9.76
N ALA A 11 3.33 -12.29 10.33
CA ALA A 11 4.25 -12.61 11.42
C ALA A 11 5.72 -12.56 10.96
N ALA A 12 6.04 -13.22 9.85
CA ALA A 12 7.41 -13.29 9.33
C ALA A 12 7.97 -11.93 8.94
N VAL A 13 7.18 -11.09 8.26
CA VAL A 13 7.66 -9.82 7.70
C VAL A 13 7.57 -8.67 8.69
N PHE A 14 6.50 -8.58 9.47
CA PHE A 14 6.26 -7.41 10.34
C PHE A 14 6.46 -7.69 11.83
N GLY A 15 6.56 -8.96 12.25
CA GLY A 15 6.81 -9.34 13.64
C GLY A 15 8.16 -8.84 14.18
N PRO A 16 9.29 -9.09 13.49
CA PRO A 16 10.62 -8.73 13.99
C PRO A 16 10.78 -7.23 14.29
N GLN A 17 10.31 -6.36 13.39
CA GLN A 17 10.36 -4.90 13.59
C GLN A 17 9.46 -4.40 14.72
N LYS A 18 8.54 -5.25 15.23
CA LYS A 18 7.70 -4.98 16.40
C LYS A 18 8.21 -5.67 17.67
N GLY A 19 9.39 -6.29 17.61
CA GLY A 19 10.04 -6.94 18.76
C GLY A 19 9.72 -8.42 18.95
N ALA A 20 9.09 -9.10 17.98
CA ALA A 20 8.87 -10.54 18.06
C ALA A 20 10.19 -11.31 17.87
N THR A 21 10.51 -12.21 18.81
CA THR A 21 11.61 -13.18 18.65
C THR A 21 11.24 -14.24 17.61
N PRO A 22 12.21 -15.03 17.09
CA PRO A 22 11.92 -16.13 16.17
C PRO A 22 10.83 -17.11 16.68
N GLU A 23 10.86 -17.44 17.97
CA GLU A 23 9.88 -18.32 18.62
C GLU A 23 8.50 -17.66 18.72
N MET A 24 8.46 -16.35 18.98
CA MET A 24 7.22 -15.58 18.94
C MET A 24 6.65 -15.51 17.52
N VAL A 25 7.50 -15.36 16.49
CA VAL A 25 7.08 -15.36 15.08
C VAL A 25 6.42 -16.68 14.71
N GLU A 26 7.00 -17.83 15.12
CA GLU A 26 6.38 -19.14 14.91
C GLU A 26 5.03 -19.26 15.63
N THR A 27 4.96 -18.81 16.88
CA THR A 27 3.72 -18.80 17.66
C THR A 27 2.63 -17.95 16.99
N LEU A 28 2.99 -16.75 16.53
CA LEU A 28 2.09 -15.83 15.83
C LEU A 28 1.64 -16.40 14.48
N GLU A 29 2.54 -17.01 13.72
CA GLU A 29 2.23 -17.68 12.45
C GLU A 29 1.19 -18.80 12.65
N ASN A 30 1.38 -19.64 13.68
CA ASN A 30 0.42 -20.70 14.02
C ASN A 30 -0.94 -20.12 14.45
N GLY A 31 -0.94 -19.03 15.23
CA GLY A 31 -2.16 -18.31 15.60
C GLY A 31 -2.91 -17.75 14.38
N LEU A 32 -2.19 -17.14 13.43
CA LEU A 32 -2.75 -16.59 12.20
C LEU A 32 -3.25 -17.68 11.25
N ARG A 33 -2.60 -18.85 11.19
CA ARG A 33 -3.11 -20.02 10.45
C ARG A 33 -4.41 -20.54 11.03
N ASN A 34 -4.51 -20.64 12.35
CA ASN A 34 -5.76 -21.00 13.01
C ASN A 34 -6.86 -19.96 12.75
N TYR A 35 -6.52 -18.67 12.82
CA TYR A 35 -7.44 -17.59 12.49
C TYR A 35 -7.95 -17.70 11.04
N ALA A 36 -7.06 -17.89 10.07
CA ALA A 36 -7.43 -18.09 8.67
C ALA A 36 -8.38 -19.27 8.47
N ARG A 37 -8.14 -20.39 9.17
CA ARG A 37 -9.02 -21.57 9.13
C ARG A 37 -10.43 -21.25 9.67
N ILE A 38 -10.52 -20.48 10.76
CA ILE A 38 -11.82 -20.06 11.32
C ILE A 38 -12.56 -19.14 10.33
N LEU A 39 -11.86 -18.17 9.73
CA LEU A 39 -12.44 -17.29 8.72
C LEU A 39 -12.92 -18.06 7.48
N HIS A 40 -12.18 -19.09 7.06
CA HIS A 40 -12.60 -19.95 5.96
C HIS A 40 -13.90 -20.68 6.27
N ALA A 41 -14.01 -21.25 7.48
CA ALA A 41 -15.25 -21.89 7.92
C ALA A 41 -16.44 -20.92 8.01
N LEU A 42 -16.20 -19.66 8.42
CA LEU A 42 -17.23 -18.63 8.54
C LEU A 42 -17.70 -18.09 7.18
N THR A 43 -16.78 -17.89 6.24
CA THR A 43 -17.04 -17.14 4.99
C THR A 43 -17.14 -18.04 3.76
N GLY A 44 -16.70 -19.29 3.85
CA GLY A 44 -16.57 -20.20 2.71
C GLY A 44 -15.44 -19.84 1.73
N ARG A 45 -14.60 -18.85 2.04
CA ARG A 45 -13.52 -18.36 1.16
C ARG A 45 -12.16 -18.45 1.86
N ASP A 46 -11.12 -18.80 1.14
CA ASP A 46 -9.76 -18.76 1.68
C ASP A 46 -9.25 -17.32 1.70
N MET A 47 -9.17 -16.73 2.89
CA MET A 47 -8.70 -15.36 3.10
C MET A 47 -7.19 -15.28 3.40
N SER A 48 -6.50 -16.42 3.49
CA SER A 48 -5.12 -16.47 3.98
C SER A 48 -4.11 -15.84 3.04
N GLN A 49 -4.39 -15.86 1.73
CA GLN A 49 -3.50 -15.39 0.66
C GLN A 49 -3.95 -14.10 -0.02
N ILE A 50 -4.95 -13.40 0.53
CA ILE A 50 -5.36 -12.10 -0.04
C ILE A 50 -4.15 -11.14 -0.02
N PRO A 51 -3.79 -10.53 -1.17
CA PRO A 51 -2.72 -9.55 -1.22
C PRO A 51 -2.96 -8.41 -0.24
N GLY A 52 -1.98 -8.14 0.61
CA GLY A 52 -2.07 -7.11 1.66
C GLY A 52 -2.89 -7.52 2.89
N GLY A 53 -3.44 -8.74 2.93
CA GLY A 53 -4.17 -9.26 4.08
C GLY A 53 -3.36 -9.27 5.39
N GLY A 54 -2.04 -9.39 5.29
CA GLY A 54 -1.15 -9.32 6.45
C GLY A 54 -0.93 -7.91 7.02
N ALA A 55 -1.47 -6.88 6.37
CA ALA A 55 -1.36 -5.50 6.82
C ALA A 55 -1.82 -5.35 8.29
N ALA A 56 -1.07 -4.56 9.04
CA ALA A 56 -1.29 -4.31 10.46
C ALA A 56 -1.46 -5.59 11.31
N GLY A 57 -0.77 -6.68 10.94
CA GLY A 57 -0.81 -7.94 11.71
C GLY A 57 -2.04 -8.80 11.43
N GLY A 58 -2.68 -8.65 10.26
CA GLY A 58 -3.90 -9.39 9.89
C GLY A 58 -5.19 -8.60 10.06
N MET A 59 -5.12 -7.36 10.55
CA MET A 59 -6.26 -6.46 10.63
C MET A 59 -6.87 -6.15 9.25
N GLY A 60 -6.06 -6.15 8.19
CA GLY A 60 -6.55 -5.98 6.82
C GLY A 60 -7.62 -7.04 6.46
N ILE A 61 -7.39 -8.31 6.80
CA ILE A 61 -8.39 -9.37 6.61
C ILE A 61 -9.62 -9.15 7.49
N ALA A 62 -9.43 -8.76 8.75
CA ALA A 62 -10.55 -8.50 9.65
C ALA A 62 -11.47 -7.40 9.11
N ALA A 63 -10.92 -6.32 8.56
CA ALA A 63 -11.71 -5.26 7.94
C ALA A 63 -12.49 -5.76 6.72
N ILE A 64 -11.86 -6.59 5.87
CA ILE A 64 -12.54 -7.19 4.70
C ILE A 64 -13.71 -8.07 5.14
N VAL A 65 -13.49 -8.94 6.13
CA VAL A 65 -14.50 -9.94 6.54
C VAL A 65 -15.62 -9.33 7.37
N PHE A 66 -15.29 -8.46 8.33
CA PHE A 66 -16.24 -8.00 9.33
C PHE A 66 -16.83 -6.62 9.05
N LEU A 67 -16.16 -5.81 8.22
CA LEU A 67 -16.60 -4.46 7.87
C LEU A 67 -16.92 -4.32 6.38
N GLU A 68 -16.85 -5.42 5.62
CA GLU A 68 -17.01 -5.44 4.16
C GLU A 68 -16.10 -4.44 3.45
N ALA A 69 -14.91 -4.20 4.02
CA ALA A 69 -13.97 -3.23 3.50
C ALA A 69 -13.29 -3.72 2.22
N GLU A 70 -12.91 -2.78 1.35
CA GLU A 70 -12.12 -3.04 0.16
C GLU A 70 -10.67 -2.57 0.37
N MET A 71 -9.70 -3.41 0.02
CA MET A 71 -8.29 -3.02 0.08
C MET A 71 -7.91 -2.24 -1.16
N LYS A 72 -7.45 -1.00 -0.98
CA LYS A 72 -7.00 -0.11 -2.05
C LYS A 72 -5.61 0.45 -1.77
N PRO A 73 -4.84 0.83 -2.80
CA PRO A 73 -3.63 1.63 -2.61
C PRO A 73 -3.94 2.91 -1.83
N GLY A 74 -3.16 3.20 -0.79
CA GLY A 74 -3.44 4.34 0.10
C GLY A 74 -3.48 5.68 -0.65
N ILE A 75 -2.66 5.84 -1.69
CA ILE A 75 -2.66 7.05 -2.51
C ILE A 75 -3.98 7.24 -3.27
N GLU A 76 -4.60 6.16 -3.76
CA GLU A 76 -5.90 6.26 -4.45
C GLU A 76 -7.00 6.73 -3.50
N ILE A 77 -7.02 6.21 -2.27
CA ILE A 77 -7.97 6.63 -1.24
C ILE A 77 -7.84 8.13 -0.98
N VAL A 78 -6.60 8.62 -0.78
CA VAL A 78 -6.34 10.04 -0.51
C VAL A 78 -6.73 10.90 -1.71
N MET A 79 -6.32 10.54 -2.92
CA MET A 79 -6.63 11.30 -4.14
C MET A 79 -8.14 11.43 -4.37
N GLN A 80 -8.90 10.35 -4.13
CA GLN A 80 -10.36 10.37 -4.20
C GLN A 80 -10.96 11.27 -3.10
N ALA A 81 -10.50 11.12 -1.86
CA ALA A 81 -11.02 11.89 -0.72
C ALA A 81 -10.82 13.40 -0.88
N VAL A 82 -9.67 13.83 -1.43
CA VAL A 82 -9.38 15.25 -1.68
C VAL A 82 -9.84 15.73 -3.06
N LYS A 83 -10.50 14.87 -3.84
CA LYS A 83 -10.95 15.14 -5.21
C LYS A 83 -9.84 15.71 -6.11
N LEU A 84 -8.65 15.13 -6.01
CA LEU A 84 -7.46 15.64 -6.71
C LEU A 84 -7.68 15.81 -8.21
N GLU A 85 -8.38 14.85 -8.83
CA GLU A 85 -8.64 14.88 -10.27
C GLU A 85 -9.46 16.10 -10.72
N GLU A 86 -10.42 16.56 -9.90
CA GLU A 86 -11.19 17.77 -10.21
C GLU A 86 -10.31 19.02 -10.15
N ALA A 87 -9.44 19.11 -9.14
CA ALA A 87 -8.51 20.23 -9.00
C ALA A 87 -7.48 20.28 -10.13
N VAL A 88 -7.02 19.12 -10.60
CA VAL A 88 -6.01 19.01 -11.65
C VAL A 88 -6.55 19.39 -13.03
N LYS A 89 -7.82 19.08 -13.34
CA LYS A 89 -8.41 19.37 -14.66
C LYS A 89 -8.34 20.85 -15.05
N GLU A 90 -8.47 21.73 -14.08
CA GLU A 90 -8.47 23.18 -14.28
C GLU A 90 -7.07 23.80 -14.08
N ALA A 91 -6.06 22.99 -13.76
CA ALA A 91 -4.73 23.46 -13.44
C ALA A 91 -3.87 23.67 -14.70
N SER A 92 -3.09 24.76 -14.72
CA SER A 92 -2.06 24.97 -15.75
C SER A 92 -0.73 24.30 -15.43
N LEU A 93 -0.50 23.96 -14.15
CA LEU A 93 0.71 23.34 -13.63
C LEU A 93 0.38 22.62 -12.32
N VAL A 94 0.98 21.46 -12.10
CA VAL A 94 0.94 20.74 -10.83
C VAL A 94 2.32 20.70 -10.19
N ILE A 95 2.40 21.02 -8.90
CA ILE A 95 3.62 20.87 -8.10
C ILE A 95 3.36 19.79 -7.06
N THR A 96 4.28 18.81 -6.97
CA THR A 96 4.22 17.72 -6.00
C THR A 96 5.58 17.49 -5.36
N GLY A 97 5.68 16.60 -4.39
CA GLY A 97 6.95 16.34 -3.71
C GLY A 97 6.86 15.33 -2.57
N GLU A 98 8.03 14.86 -2.16
CA GLU A 98 8.21 14.08 -0.94
C GLU A 98 9.66 14.24 -0.42
N GLY A 99 9.96 13.72 0.77
CA GLY A 99 11.30 13.87 1.35
C GLY A 99 12.44 13.28 0.50
N ARG A 100 12.17 12.15 -0.18
CA ARG A 100 13.11 11.50 -1.10
C ARG A 100 12.38 10.95 -2.30
N ILE A 101 12.76 11.37 -3.50
CA ILE A 101 12.29 10.78 -4.76
C ILE A 101 13.38 9.85 -5.29
N ASP A 102 13.06 8.57 -5.42
CA ASP A 102 13.97 7.52 -5.90
C ASP A 102 13.19 6.42 -6.66
N SER A 103 13.84 5.32 -7.01
CA SER A 103 13.18 4.20 -7.69
C SER A 103 11.98 3.61 -6.92
N GLN A 104 11.91 3.76 -5.60
CA GLN A 104 10.77 3.29 -4.80
C GLN A 104 9.56 4.21 -4.95
N THR A 105 9.77 5.50 -5.22
CA THR A 105 8.70 6.45 -5.52
C THR A 105 7.84 5.96 -6.67
N ALA A 106 8.48 5.46 -7.73
CA ALA A 106 7.85 4.83 -8.89
C ALA A 106 6.89 3.67 -8.53
N GLY A 107 7.05 3.07 -7.34
CA GLY A 107 6.19 2.00 -6.82
C GLY A 107 4.83 2.46 -6.29
N GLY A 108 4.39 3.68 -6.58
CA GLY A 108 3.05 4.17 -6.22
C GLY A 108 2.98 5.05 -4.97
N LYS A 109 4.06 5.79 -4.66
CA LYS A 109 4.02 6.84 -3.63
C LYS A 109 3.25 8.09 -4.11
N ALA A 110 3.08 9.05 -3.19
CA ALA A 110 2.26 10.23 -3.42
C ALA A 110 2.61 11.03 -4.69
N PRO A 111 3.90 11.34 -4.99
CA PRO A 111 4.25 12.08 -6.20
C PRO A 111 3.80 11.38 -7.49
N ILE A 112 3.88 10.05 -7.55
CA ILE A 112 3.47 9.27 -8.72
C ILE A 112 1.96 9.25 -8.88
N GLY A 113 1.21 9.15 -7.78
CA GLY A 113 -0.25 9.27 -7.84
C GLY A 113 -0.67 10.60 -8.44
N VAL A 114 -0.09 11.70 -7.93
CA VAL A 114 -0.36 13.05 -8.42
C VAL A 114 0.04 13.22 -9.89
N ALA A 115 1.25 12.78 -10.25
CA ALA A 115 1.76 12.85 -11.62
C ALA A 115 0.89 12.06 -12.61
N SER A 116 0.45 10.86 -12.23
CA SER A 116 -0.43 10.03 -13.04
C SER A 116 -1.77 10.70 -13.32
N VAL A 117 -2.36 11.36 -12.31
CA VAL A 117 -3.60 12.13 -12.49
C VAL A 117 -3.38 13.31 -13.45
N ALA A 118 -2.32 14.09 -13.26
CA ALA A 118 -1.98 15.22 -14.12
C ALA A 118 -1.71 14.81 -15.57
N LYS A 119 -0.99 13.70 -15.77
CA LYS A 119 -0.70 13.14 -17.09
C LYS A 119 -1.97 12.81 -17.88
N ARG A 120 -3.01 12.27 -17.23
CA ARG A 120 -4.30 11.99 -17.88
C ARG A 120 -4.98 13.25 -18.44
N HIS A 121 -4.72 14.39 -17.81
CA HIS A 121 -5.27 15.70 -18.21
C HIS A 121 -4.25 16.56 -18.96
N HIS A 122 -3.09 16.00 -19.33
CA HIS A 122 -2.01 16.68 -20.05
C HIS A 122 -1.49 17.95 -19.34
N VAL A 123 -1.57 17.98 -18.01
CA VAL A 123 -1.07 19.10 -17.21
C VAL A 123 0.39 18.83 -16.84
N PRO A 124 1.32 19.79 -17.05
CA PRO A 124 2.72 19.60 -16.68
C PRO A 124 2.88 19.45 -15.17
N VAL A 125 3.87 18.66 -14.75
CA VAL A 125 4.16 18.39 -13.34
C VAL A 125 5.61 18.71 -13.00
N ILE A 126 5.80 19.34 -11.85
CA ILE A 126 7.13 19.54 -11.25
C ILE A 126 7.16 18.85 -9.89
N GLY A 127 8.08 17.91 -9.73
CA GLY A 127 8.39 17.27 -8.45
C GLY A 127 9.50 18.00 -7.71
N ILE A 128 9.26 18.37 -6.46
CA ILE A 128 10.25 18.96 -5.56
C ILE A 128 10.55 17.95 -4.46
N ALA A 129 11.80 17.52 -4.35
CA ALA A 129 12.24 16.56 -3.35
C ALA A 129 13.24 17.17 -2.38
N GLY A 130 13.25 16.69 -1.14
CA GLY A 130 14.35 16.98 -0.22
C GLY A 130 15.68 16.37 -0.71
N VAL A 131 15.61 15.17 -1.28
CA VAL A 131 16.75 14.47 -1.91
C VAL A 131 16.28 13.71 -3.14
N LEU A 132 17.06 13.75 -4.22
CA LEU A 132 16.92 12.85 -5.36
C LEU A 132 17.84 11.65 -5.12
N GLY A 133 17.27 10.44 -5.09
CA GLY A 133 18.00 9.19 -4.93
C GLY A 133 18.20 8.45 -6.24
N ASP A 134 18.77 7.25 -6.15
CA ASP A 134 19.09 6.44 -7.32
C ASP A 134 17.83 6.03 -8.11
N GLY A 135 17.93 6.11 -9.44
CA GLY A 135 16.84 5.73 -10.34
C GLY A 135 15.65 6.68 -10.33
N VAL A 136 15.83 7.91 -9.86
CA VAL A 136 14.84 8.99 -9.88
C VAL A 136 14.22 9.18 -11.27
N GLU A 137 14.98 8.96 -12.34
CA GLU A 137 14.53 9.14 -13.72
C GLU A 137 13.33 8.24 -14.07
N ALA A 138 13.15 7.13 -13.36
CA ALA A 138 12.01 6.24 -13.53
C ALA A 138 10.67 6.95 -13.27
N VAL A 139 10.66 8.02 -12.47
CA VAL A 139 9.44 8.78 -12.14
C VAL A 139 8.88 9.56 -13.34
N HIS A 140 9.74 10.04 -14.26
CA HIS A 140 9.32 10.78 -15.46
C HIS A 140 8.41 9.97 -16.41
N ARG A 141 8.43 8.64 -16.32
CA ARG A 141 7.49 7.80 -17.11
C ARG A 141 6.04 7.95 -16.64
N HIS A 142 5.82 8.47 -15.44
CA HIS A 142 4.52 8.53 -14.78
C HIS A 142 3.83 9.89 -14.87
N GLY A 143 4.45 10.88 -15.52
CA GLY A 143 3.96 12.25 -15.64
C GLY A 143 5.10 13.20 -15.33
#